data_AF-A0A5K1DTW4-F1
#
_entry.id   AF-A0A5K1DTW4-F1
#
_cell.length_a   1.000
_cell.length_b   1.000
_cell.length_c   1.000
_cell.angle_alpha   90.00
_cell.angle_beta   90.00
_cell.angle_gamma   90.00
#
_symmetry.space_group_name_H-M   'P 1'
#
loop_
_entity.id
_entity.type
_entity.pdbx_description
1 polymer ?
#
loop_
_entity_poly.entity_id
_entity_poly.type
_entity_poly.pdbx_seq_one_letter_code
_entity_poly.pdbx_strand_id
1 'polypeptide(L)' 'VLPRYFNSEWSVAQFRLPEGSKCIVAFGHQKNTIMVLGFDG' A
#
# COMPACT_ATOMS: atom_id res chain seq x y z
N VAL A 1 6.45 -9.63 -19.37
CA VAL A 1 5.07 -9.11 -19.55
C VAL A 1 4.79 -8.13 -18.41
N LEU A 2 4.41 -6.88 -18.70
CA LEU A 2 4.13 -5.88 -17.66
C LEU A 2 2.81 -6.24 -16.95
N PRO A 3 2.71 -6.18 -15.61
CA PRO A 3 1.47 -6.52 -14.91
C PRO A 3 0.32 -5.61 -15.35
N ARG A 4 -0.89 -6.16 -15.57
CA ARG A 4 -2.03 -5.40 -16.14
C ARG A 4 -2.41 -4.16 -15.34
N TYR A 5 -2.18 -4.14 -14.02
CA TYR A 5 -2.45 -2.99 -13.18
C TYR A 5 -1.53 -1.78 -13.47
N PHE A 6 -0.41 -1.97 -14.17
CA PHE A 6 0.42 -0.86 -14.67
C PHE A 6 -0.26 -0.05 -15.78
N ASN A 7 -1.26 -0.63 -16.46
CA ASN A 7 -2.07 0.08 -17.46
C ASN A 7 -3.40 0.59 -16.87
N SER A 8 -3.62 0.43 -15.56
CA SER A 8 -4.85 0.90 -14.91
C SER A 8 -4.75 2.40 -14.66
N GLU A 9 -5.73 3.17 -15.11
CA GLU A 9 -5.85 4.59 -14.75
C GLU A 9 -6.29 4.79 -13.29
N TRP A 10 -6.85 3.74 -12.66
CA TRP A 10 -7.36 3.79 -11.29
C TRP A 10 -6.63 2.84 -10.34
N SER A 11 -6.54 3.22 -9.07
CA SER A 11 -6.02 2.36 -8.01
C SER A 11 -6.95 1.16 -7.78
N VAL A 12 -6.39 -0.04 -7.61
CA VAL A 12 -7.16 -1.25 -7.28
C VAL A 12 -7.53 -1.34 -5.79
N ALA A 13 -6.85 -0.58 -4.94
CA ALA A 13 -7.13 -0.42 -3.51
C ALA A 13 -6.61 0.94 -3.04
N GLN A 14 -7.27 1.53 -2.06
CA GLN A 14 -6.85 2.78 -1.41
C GLN A 14 -7.10 2.66 0.10
N PHE A 15 -6.15 3.15 0.90
CA PHE A 15 -6.19 3.10 2.36
C PHE A 15 -5.99 4.51 2.90
N ARG A 16 -6.77 4.90 3.90
CA ARG A 16 -6.59 6.17 4.61
C ARG A 16 -5.86 5.91 5.91
N LEU A 17 -4.86 6.74 6.19
CA LEU A 17 -4.07 6.70 7.40
C LEU A 17 -4.42 7.90 8.28
N PRO A 18 -4.21 7.82 9.60
CA PRO A 18 -4.32 8.98 10.48
C PRO A 18 -3.46 10.13 9.98
N GLU A 19 -4.02 11.34 9.98
CA GLU A 19 -3.29 12.53 9.54
C GLU A 19 -2.14 12.84 10.50
N GLY A 20 -1.01 13.28 9.95
CA GLY A 20 0.17 13.69 10.73
C GLY A 20 1.13 12.55 11.14
N SER A 21 0.72 11.28 11.07
CA SER A 21 1.61 10.15 11.32
C SER A 21 2.41 9.79 10.07
N LYS A 22 3.74 9.81 10.18
CA LYS A 22 4.61 9.24 9.13
C LYS A 22 4.43 7.73 9.13
N CYS A 23 4.56 7.11 7.95
CA CYS A 23 4.55 5.66 7.83
C CYS A 23 5.49 5.18 6.71
N ILE A 24 5.89 3.92 6.80
CA ILE A 24 6.55 3.18 5.73
C ILE A 24 5.57 2.11 5.24
N VAL A 25 5.42 1.97 3.92
CA VAL A 25 4.53 0.98 3.30
C VAL A 25 5.37 -0.02 2.50
N ALA A 26 5.08 -1.31 2.66
CA ALA A 26 5.75 -2.40 1.95
C ALA A 26 4.77 -3.52 1.56
N PHE A 27 5.18 -4.39 0.65
CA PHE A 27 4.45 -5.62 0.35
C PHE A 27 4.76 -6.69 1.40
N GLY A 28 3.71 -7.32 1.92
CA GLY A 28 3.85 -8.45 2.83
C GLY A 28 4.26 -9.73 2.10
N HIS A 29 4.70 -10.73 2.86
CA HIS A 29 5.09 -12.03 2.32
C HIS A 29 3.89 -12.81 1.74
N GLN A 30 2.70 -12.60 2.32
CA GLN A 30 1.48 -13.28 1.88
C GLN A 30 0.88 -12.59 0.65
N LYS A 31 0.17 -13.38 -0.16
CA LYS A 31 -0.46 -12.90 -1.38
C LYS A 31 -1.50 -11.81 -1.05
N ASN A 32 -1.46 -10.73 -1.82
CA ASN A 32 -2.37 -9.57 -1.67
C ASN A 32 -2.29 -8.89 -0.31
N THR A 33 -1.15 -8.98 0.37
CA THR A 33 -0.93 -8.34 1.67
C THR A 33 -0.03 -7.12 1.52
N ILE A 34 -0.41 -6.03 2.16
CA ILE A 34 0.43 -4.86 2.36
C ILE A 34 0.70 -4.70 3.86
N MET A 35 1.88 -4.19 4.19
CA MET A 35 2.26 -3.83 5.55
C MET A 35 2.39 -2.31 5.62
N VAL A 36 1.76 -1.72 6.63
CA VAL A 36 1.88 -0.30 6.95
C VAL A 36 2.48 -0.21 8.35
N LEU A 37 3.66 0.39 8.45
CA LEU A 37 4.34 0.63 9.72
C LEU A 37 4.22 2.11 10.07
N GLY A 38 3.47 2.42 11.12
CA GLY A 38 3.41 3.76 11.71
C GLY A 38 4.65 4.05 12.56
N PHE A 39 5.03 5.34 12.65
CA PHE A 39 6.10 5.79 13.56
C PHE A 39 5.59 6.09 14.98
N ASP A 40 4.29 5.92 15.23
CA ASP A 40 3.59 6.22 16.47
C ASP A 40 3.54 5.06 17.50
N GLY A 41 4.08 3.88 17.13
CA GLY A 41 4.27 2.74 18.03
C GLY A 41 3.03 1.91 18.25
#